data_AF-I4F045-F1
#
_entry.id   AF-I4F045-F1
#
_cell.length_a   1.000
_cell.length_b   1.000
_cell.length_c   1.000
_cell.angle_alpha   90.00
_cell.angle_beta   90.00
_cell.angle_gamma   90.00
#
_symmetry.space_group_name_H-M   'P 1'
#
loop_
_entity.id
_entity.type
_entity.pdbx_description
1 polymer ?
#
loop_
_entity_poly.entity_id
_entity_poly.type
_entity_poly.pdbx_seq_one_letter_code
_entity_poly.pdbx_strand_id
1 'polypeptide(L)'
;MTTQHRNSIASGKPYLVTAPAAGEDASLDAFLGDAEFTIDIGGEPLVISGHGVTHGDLVRFHEKTTVGGKDVRVWHITQRSGGYVAESQAAF
;
A
#
# COMPACT_ATOMS: atom_id res chain seq x y z
N MET A 1 24.56 4.71 5.48
CA MET A 1 23.89 5.64 4.55
C MET A 1 22.80 4.84 3.85
N THR A 2 21.59 4.79 4.41
CA THR A 2 20.48 4.00 3.85
C THR A 2 19.81 4.82 2.75
N THR A 3 20.13 4.50 1.50
CA THR A 3 19.56 5.11 0.31
C THR A 3 18.05 4.96 0.32
N GLN A 4 17.35 6.10 0.32
CA GLN A 4 15.90 6.21 0.18
C GLN A 4 15.43 5.47 -1.09
N HIS A 5 14.90 4.26 -0.94
CA HIS A 5 14.25 3.53 -2.04
C HIS A 5 12.86 4.10 -2.40
N ARG A 6 12.37 5.12 -1.67
CA ARG A 6 11.05 5.72 -1.88
C ARG A 6 10.87 6.45 -3.22
N ASN A 7 11.95 6.67 -3.99
CA ASN A 7 11.89 7.35 -5.30
C ASN A 7 11.56 6.44 -6.49
N SER A 8 11.47 5.11 -6.33
CA SER A 8 11.23 4.17 -7.44
C SER A 8 9.77 3.73 -7.62
N ILE A 9 8.84 4.24 -6.81
CA ILE A 9 7.41 3.94 -6.94
C ILE A 9 6.81 4.65 -8.15
N ALA A 10 6.39 3.88 -9.14
CA ALA A 10 5.70 4.36 -10.33
C ALA A 10 4.19 4.47 -10.07
N SER A 11 3.65 5.67 -10.25
CA SER A 11 2.21 5.92 -10.19
C SER A 11 1.46 5.10 -11.26
N GLY A 12 0.28 4.58 -10.91
CA GLY A 12 -0.57 3.78 -11.80
C GLY A 12 -0.09 2.35 -12.04
N LYS A 13 1.05 1.93 -11.45
CA LYS A 13 1.51 0.54 -11.51
C LYS A 13 0.97 -0.25 -10.30
N PRO A 14 0.31 -1.40 -10.52
CA PRO A 14 -0.06 -2.29 -9.42
C PRO A 14 1.18 -3.04 -8.93
N TYR A 15 1.42 -2.99 -7.62
CA TYR A 15 2.44 -3.74 -6.91
C TYR A 15 1.78 -4.85 -6.09
N LEU A 16 2.39 -6.04 -6.07
CA LEU A 16 1.91 -7.14 -5.25
C LEU A 16 2.12 -6.82 -3.77
N VAL A 17 1.07 -6.97 -2.97
CA VAL A 17 1.17 -6.93 -1.51
C VAL A 17 1.60 -8.31 -1.03
N THR A 18 2.73 -8.36 -0.33
CA THR A 18 3.31 -9.59 0.23
C THR A 18 2.98 -9.78 1.71
N ALA A 19 2.60 -8.70 2.41
CA ALA A 19 2.06 -8.74 3.77
C ALA A 19 1.01 -7.63 3.97
N PRO A 20 -0.15 -7.91 4.59
CA PRO A 20 -0.62 -9.24 4.99
C PRO A 20 -0.90 -10.14 3.77
N ALA A 21 -0.72 -11.45 3.93
CA ALA A 21 -1.14 -12.42 2.92
C ALA A 21 -2.67 -12.46 2.83
N ALA A 22 -3.20 -12.67 1.63
CA ALA A 22 -4.61 -12.98 1.46
C ALA A 22 -4.87 -14.40 2.01
N GLY A 23 -5.60 -14.49 3.13
CA GLY A 23 -6.04 -15.76 3.70
C GLY A 23 -7.23 -16.37 2.94
N GLU A 24 -7.82 -17.43 3.48
CA GLU A 24 -9.03 -18.07 2.91
C GLU A 24 -10.22 -17.08 2.88
N ASP A 25 -10.33 -16.21 3.88
CA ASP A 25 -11.29 -15.10 3.95
C ASP A 25 -10.58 -13.76 3.66
N ALA A 26 -10.01 -13.65 2.46
CA ALA A 26 -9.37 -12.41 2.04
C ALA A 26 -10.37 -11.24 2.07
N SER A 27 -10.03 -10.23 2.87
CA SER A 27 -10.80 -9.00 3.10
C SER A 27 -9.85 -7.81 3.12
N LEU A 28 -10.36 -6.65 2.70
CA LEU A 28 -9.61 -5.40 2.76
C LEU A 28 -9.56 -4.78 4.17
N ASP A 29 -10.22 -5.38 5.16
CA ASP A 29 -10.27 -4.84 6.53
C ASP A 29 -8.88 -4.72 7.17
N ALA A 30 -7.92 -5.58 6.77
CA ALA A 30 -6.54 -5.52 7.25
C ALA A 30 -5.79 -4.23 6.86
N PHE A 31 -6.35 -3.45 5.94
CA PHE A 31 -5.79 -2.18 5.49
C PHE A 31 -6.54 -0.96 6.03
N LEU A 32 -7.59 -1.13 6.84
CA LEU A 32 -8.39 -0.03 7.39
C LEU A 32 -7.80 0.55 8.67
N GLY A 33 -8.00 1.85 8.89
CA GLY A 33 -7.45 2.56 10.04
C GLY A 33 -5.93 2.73 9.93
N ASP A 34 -5.26 2.91 11.06
CA ASP A 34 -3.80 2.95 11.11
C ASP A 34 -3.26 1.54 10.90
N ALA A 35 -2.59 1.34 9.77
CA ALA A 35 -2.15 0.02 9.32
C ALA A 35 -0.81 0.11 8.59
N GLU A 36 -0.24 -1.06 8.32
CA GLU A 36 0.99 -1.23 7.58
C GLU A 36 0.85 -2.42 6.62
N PHE A 37 1.42 -2.27 5.42
CA PHE A 37 1.51 -3.35 4.45
C PHE A 37 2.85 -3.33 3.73
N THR A 38 3.23 -4.46 3.15
CA THR A 38 4.48 -4.62 2.40
C THR A 38 4.17 -4.91 0.95
N ILE A 39 4.84 -4.21 0.04
CA ILE A 39 4.81 -4.50 -1.39
C ILE A 39 6.13 -5.09 -1.87
N ASP A 40 6.09 -5.84 -2.95
CA ASP A 40 7.28 -6.27 -3.69
C ASP A 40 7.62 -5.27 -4.81
N ILE A 41 8.84 -4.73 -4.77
CA ILE A 41 9.41 -3.84 -5.80
C ILE A 41 10.53 -4.56 -6.52
N GLY A 42 10.17 -5.45 -7.44
CA GLY A 42 11.17 -6.13 -8.28
C GLY A 42 12.09 -7.05 -7.48
N GLY A 43 11.57 -7.75 -6.47
CA GLY A 43 12.29 -8.67 -5.60
C GLY A 43 12.63 -8.09 -4.23
N GLU A 44 12.46 -6.78 -4.03
CA GLU A 44 12.79 -6.09 -2.77
C GLU A 44 11.51 -5.67 -2.02
N PRO A 45 11.32 -6.09 -0.76
CA PRO A 45 10.17 -5.71 0.03
C PRO A 45 10.26 -4.24 0.46
N LEU A 46 9.16 -3.49 0.28
CA LEU A 46 9.00 -2.13 0.83
C LEU A 46 7.80 -2.08 1.76
N VAL A 47 8.05 -1.63 2.98
CA VAL A 47 7.04 -1.40 4.01
C VAL A 47 6.40 -0.02 3.84
N ILE A 48 5.07 0.03 3.88
CA ILE A 48 4.23 1.22 3.73
C ILE A 48 3.31 1.29 4.95
N SER A 49 3.48 2.35 5.74
CA SER A 49 2.65 2.62 6.93
C SER A 49 1.78 3.85 6.69
N GLY A 50 0.56 3.84 7.21
CA GLY A 50 -0.38 4.93 6.97
C GLY A 50 -1.79 4.66 7.43
N HIS A 51 -2.75 5.37 6.84
CA HIS A 51 -4.16 5.31 7.24
C HIS A 51 -5.07 4.94 6.07
N GLY A 52 -5.78 3.82 6.19
CA GLY A 52 -6.72 3.35 5.18
C GLY A 52 -8.17 3.65 5.50
N VAL A 53 -8.91 4.03 4.47
CA VAL A 53 -10.36 4.24 4.52
C VAL A 53 -11.03 3.51 3.37
N THR A 54 -12.24 3.00 3.61
CA THR A 54 -13.05 2.37 2.57
C THR A 54 -13.42 3.39 1.49
N HIS A 55 -13.34 2.99 0.23
CA HIS A 55 -13.70 3.82 -0.91
C HIS A 55 -14.32 2.96 -2.02
N GLY A 56 -15.62 2.70 -1.94
CA GLY A 56 -16.29 1.73 -2.81
C GLY A 56 -15.74 0.32 -2.57
N ASP A 57 -15.31 -0.36 -3.62
CA ASP A 57 -14.80 -1.75 -3.57
C ASP A 57 -13.29 -1.83 -3.29
N LEU A 58 -12.66 -0.71 -2.93
CA LEU A 58 -11.23 -0.63 -2.63
C LEU A 58 -10.96 0.09 -1.30
N VAL A 59 -9.74 -0.03 -0.80
CA VAL A 59 -9.23 0.83 0.28
C VAL A 59 -8.38 1.94 -0.30
N ARG A 60 -8.72 3.18 0.04
CA ARG A 60 -7.87 4.35 -0.20
C ARG A 60 -6.96 4.52 1.00
N PHE A 61 -5.68 4.31 0.80
CA PHE A 61 -4.67 4.31 1.84
C PHE A 61 -3.73 5.50 1.71
N HIS A 62 -3.64 6.30 2.76
CA HIS A 62 -2.78 7.48 2.82
C HIS A 62 -1.48 7.09 3.51
N GLU A 63 -0.42 6.91 2.73
CA GLU A 63 0.92 6.63 3.27
C GLU A 63 1.40 7.83 4.07
N LYS A 64 1.83 7.58 5.30
CA LYS A 64 2.32 8.61 6.22
C LYS A 64 3.84 8.59 6.29
N THR A 65 4.46 9.76 6.34
CA THR A 65 5.86 9.84 6.75
C THR A 65 5.99 9.39 8.19
N THR A 66 6.99 8.55 8.48
CA THR A 66 7.39 8.24 9.87
C THR A 66 7.82 9.51 10.63
N VAL A 67 8.26 10.54 9.91
CA VAL A 67 8.61 11.85 10.48
C VAL A 67 7.49 12.85 10.19
N GLY A 68 6.66 13.14 11.19
CA GLY A 68 5.68 14.23 11.14
C GLY A 68 4.30 13.90 10.56
N GLY A 69 4.01 12.65 10.19
CA GLY A 69 2.65 12.21 9.85
C GLY A 69 2.05 12.86 8.59
N LYS A 70 2.89 13.39 7.70
CA LYS A 70 2.44 13.98 6.44
C LYS A 70 2.09 12.88 5.45
N ASP A 71 1.04 13.11 4.65
CA ASP A 71 0.72 12.24 3.52
C ASP A 71 1.82 12.32 2.44
N VAL A 72 2.40 11.17 2.12
CA VAL A 72 3.46 11.01 1.11
C VAL A 72 2.84 10.64 -0.23
N ARG A 73 1.97 9.63 -0.22
CA ARG A 73 1.31 9.06 -1.39
C ARG A 73 -0.08 8.57 -1.00
N VAL A 74 -0.97 8.53 -1.98
CA VAL A 74 -2.25 7.82 -1.88
C VAL A 74 -2.14 6.53 -2.65
N TRP A 75 -2.62 5.45 -2.06
CA TRP A 75 -2.65 4.12 -2.64
C TRP A 75 -4.10 3.65 -2.77
N HIS A 76 -4.40 2.95 -3.86
CA HIS A 76 -5.60 2.14 -3.99
C HIS A 76 -5.23 0.69 -3.80
N ILE A 77 -5.82 0.05 -2.79
CA ILE A 77 -5.60 -1.36 -2.47
C ILE A 77 -6.84 -2.13 -2.89
N THR A 78 -6.64 -3.13 -3.73
CA THR A 78 -7.71 -4.00 -4.24
C THR A 78 -7.33 -5.46 -4.02
N GLN A 79 -8.35 -6.30 -3.83
CA GLN A 79 -8.18 -7.74 -3.83
C GLN A 79 -8.18 -8.28 -5.26
N ARG A 80 -7.27 -9.19 -5.55
CA ARG A 80 -7.21 -9.95 -6.81
C ARG A 80 -7.10 -11.44 -6.50
N SER A 81 -7.25 -12.29 -7.51
CA SER A 81 -7.15 -13.75 -7.34
C SER A 81 -5.82 -14.12 -6.66
N GLY A 82 -5.89 -14.58 -5.41
CA GLY A 82 -4.73 -15.05 -4.63
C GLY A 82 -3.93 -13.98 -3.90
N GLY A 83 -4.41 -12.74 -3.77
CA GLY A 83 -3.64 -11.69 -3.09
C GLY A 83 -4.27 -10.30 -3.10
N TYR A 84 -3.51 -9.33 -2.62
CA TYR A 84 -3.84 -7.91 -2.77
C TYR A 84 -2.84 -7.24 -3.69
N VAL A 85 -3.29 -6.19 -4.38
CA VAL A 85 -2.41 -5.28 -5.10
C VAL A 85 -2.61 -3.86 -4.61
N ALA A 86 -1.52 -3.11 -4.53
CA ALA A 86 -1.52 -1.70 -4.18
C ALA A 86 -1.02 -0.88 -5.37
N GLU A 87 -1.77 0.14 -5.74
CA GLU A 87 -1.41 1.05 -6.83
C GLU A 87 -1.32 2.48 -6.29
N SER A 88 -0.12 3.07 -6.36
CA SER A 88 0.04 4.47 -5.99
C SER A 88 -0.62 5.36 -7.04
N GLN A 89 -1.38 6.35 -6.59
CA GLN A 89 -2.06 7.31 -7.45
C GLN A 89 -1.15 8.51 -7.70
N ALA A 90 -1.13 9.01 -8.94
CA ALA A 90 -0.54 10.32 -9.20
C ALA A 90 -1.41 11.36 -8.48
N ALA A 91 -0.80 12.26 -7.70
CA ALA A 91 -1.53 13.36 -7.08
C ALA A 91 -2.29 14.15 -8.16
N PHE A 92 -3.56 14.45 -7.91
CA PHE A 92 -4.40 15.29 -8.77
C PHE A 92 -4.03 16.77 -8.60
#